data_AF-A0A973UX93-F1
#
_entry.id   AF-A0A973UX93-F1
#
_cell.length_a   1.000
_cell.length_b   1.000
_cell.length_c   1.000
_cell.angle_alpha   90.00
_cell.angle_beta   90.00
_cell.angle_gamma   90.00
#
_symmetry.space_group_name_H-M   'P 1'
#
loop_
_entity.id
_entity.type
_entity.pdbx_description
1 polymer ?
#
loop_
_entity_poly.entity_id
_entity_poly.type
_entity_poly.pdbx_seq_one_letter_code
_entity_poly.pdbx_strand_id
1 'polypeptide(L)'
;VYSLFGDMAGLVREMFLAGYERLGEAFGALPQTDDPVADLLALGHAYRANALANPHLYELMFGRPVPEFQPDADVAALIQPTYDALTAAVERCIDAGAFTPAEPYDVSVQLNAMAHGLASLELRGALGDRAEAAAHWERAFASLVSGLGARRQDPATAR
;
A
#
# COMPACT_ATOMS: atom_id res chain seq x y z
N VAL A 1 -7.72 -29.64 -11.26
CA VAL A 1 -7.34 -28.32 -10.72
C VAL A 1 -8.51 -27.35 -10.83
N TYR A 2 -9.08 -27.09 -12.02
CA TYR A 2 -10.34 -26.33 -12.13
C TYR A 2 -11.52 -26.93 -11.36
N SER A 3 -11.57 -28.26 -11.20
CA SER A 3 -12.62 -28.93 -10.40
C SER A 3 -12.66 -28.56 -8.91
N LEU A 4 -11.57 -28.02 -8.34
CA LEU A 4 -11.54 -27.53 -6.95
C LEU A 4 -12.06 -26.09 -6.83
N PHE A 5 -11.99 -25.33 -7.92
CA PHE A 5 -12.32 -23.90 -7.95
C PHE A 5 -13.50 -23.58 -8.87
N GLY A 6 -14.21 -24.60 -9.36
CA GLY A 6 -15.26 -24.49 -10.37
C GLY A 6 -14.69 -24.25 -11.78
N ASP A 7 -14.04 -23.11 -11.99
CA ASP A 7 -13.54 -22.62 -13.27
C ASP A 7 -12.27 -21.75 -13.14
N MET A 8 -11.89 -21.08 -14.23
CA MET A 8 -10.73 -20.18 -14.25
C MET A 8 -10.97 -18.92 -13.40
N ALA A 9 -12.20 -18.39 -13.36
CA ALA A 9 -12.51 -17.21 -12.57
C ALA A 9 -12.40 -17.51 -11.06
N GLY A 10 -12.86 -18.68 -10.62
CA GLY A 10 -12.70 -19.15 -9.25
C GLY A 10 -11.23 -19.37 -8.86
N LEU A 11 -10.40 -19.90 -9.76
CA LEU A 11 -8.97 -20.03 -9.49
C LEU A 11 -8.28 -18.64 -9.40
N VAL A 12 -8.62 -17.69 -10.29
CA VAL A 12 -8.11 -16.30 -10.18
C VAL A 12 -8.56 -15.64 -8.88
N ARG A 13 -9.81 -15.85 -8.46
CA ARG A 13 -10.34 -15.33 -7.19
C ARG A 13 -9.46 -15.77 -6.02
N GLU A 14 -9.17 -17.06 -5.91
CA GLU A 14 -8.35 -17.57 -4.80
C GLU A 14 -6.91 -17.07 -4.87
N MET A 15 -6.34 -16.93 -6.07
CA MET A 15 -5.00 -16.34 -6.22
C MET A 15 -4.97 -14.85 -5.85
N PHE A 16 -6.02 -14.09 -6.21
CA PHE A 16 -6.20 -12.70 -5.83
C PHE A 16 -6.26 -12.55 -4.31
N LEU A 17 -7.10 -13.36 -3.64
CA LEU A 17 -7.21 -13.36 -2.17
C LEU A 17 -5.89 -13.78 -1.51
N ALA A 18 -5.20 -14.78 -2.05
CA ALA A 18 -3.90 -15.22 -1.54
C ALA A 18 -2.79 -14.16 -1.69
N GLY A 19 -2.94 -13.21 -2.62
CA GLY A 19 -2.07 -12.04 -2.73
C GLY A 19 -2.30 -11.03 -1.61
N TYR A 20 -3.57 -10.73 -1.31
CA TYR A 20 -3.95 -9.85 -0.20
C TYR A 20 -3.66 -10.46 1.17
N GLU A 21 -3.87 -11.75 1.35
CA GLU A 21 -3.54 -12.47 2.59
C GLU A 21 -2.05 -12.30 2.92
N ARG A 22 -1.15 -12.55 1.96
CA ARG A 22 0.29 -12.33 2.12
C ARG A 22 0.65 -10.89 2.45
N LEU A 23 -0.02 -9.93 1.81
CA LEU A 23 0.21 -8.52 2.09
C LEU A 23 -0.25 -8.16 3.51
N GLY A 24 -1.41 -8.67 3.94
CA GLY A 24 -1.92 -8.52 5.30
C GLY A 24 -1.00 -9.15 6.35
N GLU A 25 -0.46 -10.35 6.09
CA GLU A 25 0.55 -10.98 6.94
C GLU A 25 1.83 -10.12 7.04
N ALA A 26 2.30 -9.59 5.90
CA ALA A 26 3.48 -8.72 5.88
C ALA A 26 3.26 -7.43 6.69
N PHE A 27 2.07 -6.85 6.63
CA PHE A 27 1.71 -5.68 7.44
C PHE A 27 1.58 -6.04 8.93
N GLY A 28 0.89 -7.15 9.25
CA GLY A 28 0.68 -7.61 10.63
C GLY A 28 1.95 -8.06 11.35
N ALA A 29 3.02 -8.38 10.61
CA ALA A 29 4.32 -8.72 11.17
C ALA A 29 5.16 -7.51 11.60
N LEU A 30 4.77 -6.29 11.20
CA LEU A 30 5.52 -5.07 11.55
C LEU A 30 5.21 -4.66 12.99
N PRO A 31 6.24 -4.29 13.78
CA PRO A 31 6.02 -3.75 15.10
C PRO A 31 5.39 -2.35 14.99
N GLN A 32 4.47 -2.03 15.90
CA GLN A 32 4.06 -0.66 16.13
C GLN A 32 5.03 0.00 17.12
N THR A 33 5.53 1.19 16.78
CA THR A 33 6.51 1.94 17.59
C THR A 33 5.95 3.30 18.02
N ASP A 34 6.74 4.10 18.75
CA ASP A 34 6.39 5.47 19.12
C ASP A 34 6.62 6.48 17.97
N ASP A 35 7.16 6.03 16.82
CA ASP A 35 7.34 6.84 15.61
C ASP A 35 6.33 6.42 14.52
N PRO A 36 5.14 7.07 14.45
CA PRO A 36 4.10 6.67 13.52
C PRO A 36 4.50 6.88 12.04
N VAL A 37 5.38 7.84 11.75
CA VAL A 37 5.87 8.06 10.38
C VAL A 37 6.80 6.94 9.98
N ALA A 38 7.70 6.50 10.87
CA ALA A 38 8.56 5.35 10.61
C ALA A 38 7.74 4.06 10.41
N ASP A 39 6.71 3.84 11.23
CA ASP A 39 5.80 2.69 11.09
C ASP A 39 5.08 2.71 9.72
N LEU A 40 4.60 3.88 9.29
CA LEU A 40 3.95 4.05 7.99
C LEU A 40 4.91 3.77 6.82
N LEU A 41 6.16 4.23 6.91
CA LEU A 41 7.19 3.93 5.91
C LEU A 41 7.53 2.43 5.89
N ALA A 42 7.54 1.77 7.04
CA ALA A 42 7.74 0.33 7.14
C ALA A 42 6.65 -0.46 6.39
N LEU A 43 5.37 -0.02 6.45
CA LEU A 43 4.30 -0.58 5.63
C LEU A 43 4.60 -0.42 4.13
N GLY A 44 5.06 0.76 3.71
CA GLY A 44 5.47 1.03 2.33
C GLY A 44 6.59 0.11 1.84
N HIS A 45 7.60 -0.13 2.66
CA HIS A 45 8.69 -1.07 2.35
C HIS A 45 8.21 -2.52 2.33
N ALA A 46 7.33 -2.93 3.24
CA ALA A 46 6.73 -4.25 3.26
C ALA A 46 5.88 -4.50 2.00
N TYR A 47 5.13 -3.48 1.55
CA TYR A 47 4.39 -3.52 0.29
C TYR A 47 5.31 -3.79 -0.90
N ARG A 48 6.40 -3.02 -1.04
CA ARG A 48 7.39 -3.22 -2.10
C ARG A 48 8.01 -4.62 -2.03
N ALA A 49 8.43 -5.06 -0.85
CA ALA A 49 9.05 -6.37 -0.66
C ALA A 49 8.09 -7.51 -1.05
N ASN A 50 6.82 -7.41 -0.64
CA ASN A 50 5.79 -8.40 -0.98
C ASN A 50 5.55 -8.45 -2.50
N ALA A 51 5.47 -7.30 -3.17
CA ALA A 51 5.30 -7.21 -4.62
C ALA A 51 6.47 -7.87 -5.37
N LEU A 52 7.72 -7.60 -4.96
CA LEU A 52 8.91 -8.18 -5.57
C LEU A 52 9.07 -9.68 -5.29
N ALA A 53 8.64 -10.16 -4.13
CA ALA A 53 8.67 -11.57 -3.78
C ALA A 53 7.61 -12.38 -4.54
N ASN A 54 6.47 -11.75 -4.88
CA ASN A 54 5.31 -12.41 -5.48
C ASN A 54 4.81 -11.67 -6.75
N PRO A 55 5.64 -11.49 -7.79
CA PRO A 55 5.33 -10.65 -8.94
C PRO A 55 4.05 -11.07 -9.68
N HIS A 56 3.81 -12.39 -9.79
CA HIS A 56 2.61 -12.92 -10.45
C HIS A 56 1.32 -12.70 -9.66
N LEU A 57 1.38 -12.77 -8.32
CA LEU A 57 0.22 -12.45 -7.48
C LEU A 57 -0.06 -10.96 -7.49
N TYR A 58 0.99 -10.13 -7.50
CA TYR A 58 0.85 -8.69 -7.63
C TYR A 58 0.18 -8.28 -8.95
N GLU A 59 0.59 -8.89 -10.06
CA GLU A 59 -0.05 -8.66 -11.37
C GLU A 59 -1.53 -9.08 -11.36
N LEU A 60 -1.90 -10.15 -10.65
CA LEU A 60 -3.30 -10.56 -10.48
C LEU A 60 -4.11 -9.59 -9.63
N MET A 61 -3.53 -9.05 -8.55
CA MET A 61 -4.20 -8.11 -7.65
C MET A 61 -4.57 -6.79 -8.35
N PHE A 62 -3.78 -6.36 -9.34
CA PHE A 62 -3.91 -4.99 -9.87
C PHE A 62 -3.92 -4.86 -11.41
N GLY A 63 -3.38 -5.84 -12.14
CA GLY A 63 -3.30 -5.82 -13.60
C GLY A 63 -4.57 -6.31 -14.31
N ARG A 64 -5.52 -6.91 -13.57
CA ARG A 64 -6.78 -7.50 -14.09
C ARG A 64 -6.57 -8.37 -15.35
N PRO A 65 -5.68 -9.37 -15.31
CA PRO A 65 -5.33 -10.15 -16.51
C PRO A 65 -6.47 -11.06 -17.01
N VAL A 66 -7.50 -11.32 -16.20
CA VAL A 66 -8.64 -12.18 -16.53
C VAL A 66 -9.93 -11.35 -16.46
N PRO A 67 -10.50 -10.93 -17.62
CA PRO A 67 -11.70 -10.07 -17.68
C PRO A 67 -12.92 -10.64 -16.96
N GLU A 68 -13.04 -11.96 -16.91
CA GLU A 68 -14.13 -12.71 -16.29
C GLU A 68 -14.11 -12.62 -14.76
N PHE A 69 -12.97 -12.26 -14.16
CA PHE A 69 -12.87 -12.03 -12.73
C PHE A 69 -12.96 -10.53 -12.42
N GLN A 70 -14.01 -10.16 -11.69
CA GLN A 70 -14.15 -8.84 -11.09
C GLN A 70 -14.44 -9.03 -9.59
N PRO A 71 -13.62 -8.44 -8.69
CA PRO A 71 -13.91 -8.46 -7.27
C PRO A 71 -15.31 -7.89 -7.00
N ASP A 72 -16.17 -8.71 -6.40
CA ASP A 72 -17.48 -8.31 -5.93
C ASP A 72 -17.40 -7.76 -4.49
N ALA A 73 -18.55 -7.45 -3.90
CA ALA A 73 -18.61 -6.93 -2.54
C ALA A 73 -18.06 -7.91 -1.50
N ASP A 74 -18.21 -9.22 -1.71
CA ASP A 74 -17.72 -10.24 -0.78
C ASP A 74 -16.18 -10.31 -0.83
N VAL A 75 -15.60 -10.29 -2.04
CA VAL A 75 -14.14 -10.20 -2.22
C VAL A 75 -13.60 -8.89 -1.67
N ALA A 76 -14.29 -7.76 -1.89
CA ALA A 76 -13.90 -6.46 -1.35
C ALA A 76 -13.85 -6.48 0.19
N ALA A 77 -14.85 -7.08 0.84
CA ALA A 77 -14.87 -7.22 2.29
C ALA A 77 -13.70 -8.07 2.83
N LEU A 78 -13.27 -9.10 2.09
CA LEU A 78 -12.15 -9.95 2.49
C LEU A 78 -10.80 -9.23 2.43
N ILE A 79 -10.62 -8.29 1.51
CA ILE A 79 -9.36 -7.55 1.36
C ILE A 79 -9.32 -6.24 2.15
N GLN A 80 -10.48 -5.77 2.62
CA GLN A 80 -10.65 -4.54 3.40
C GLN A 80 -9.67 -4.40 4.58
N PRO A 81 -9.34 -5.45 5.35
CA PRO A 81 -8.39 -5.34 6.46
C PRO A 81 -7.00 -4.82 6.06
N THR A 82 -6.58 -5.04 4.80
CA THR A 82 -5.31 -4.51 4.29
C THR A 82 -5.35 -2.98 4.12
N TYR A 83 -6.50 -2.45 3.69
CA TYR A 83 -6.73 -1.01 3.60
C TYR A 83 -6.91 -0.39 4.99
N ASP A 84 -7.58 -1.11 5.90
CA ASP A 84 -7.79 -0.65 7.28
C ASP A 84 -6.44 -0.49 8.01
N ALA A 85 -5.50 -1.43 7.83
CA ALA A 85 -4.17 -1.34 8.42
C ALA A 85 -3.41 -0.08 7.95
N LEU A 86 -3.46 0.25 6.65
CA LEU A 86 -2.85 1.46 6.12
C LEU A 86 -3.54 2.71 6.65
N THR A 87 -4.87 2.70 6.73
CA THR A 87 -5.68 3.83 7.19
C THR A 87 -5.44 4.11 8.68
N ALA A 88 -5.34 3.08 9.51
CA ALA A 88 -4.99 3.20 10.92
C ALA A 88 -3.57 3.77 11.13
N ALA A 89 -2.59 3.39 10.29
CA ALA A 89 -1.25 3.96 10.35
C ALA A 89 -1.25 5.45 9.99
N VAL A 90 -2.04 5.85 9.00
CA VAL A 90 -2.24 7.26 8.63
C VAL A 90 -2.92 8.04 9.76
N GLU A 91 -3.96 7.50 10.36
CA GLU A 91 -4.66 8.10 11.49
C GLU A 91 -3.69 8.40 12.64
N ARG A 92 -2.81 7.44 12.98
CA ARG A 92 -1.74 7.65 13.98
C ARG A 92 -0.79 8.80 13.63
N CYS A 93 -0.44 8.97 12.35
CA CYS A 93 0.39 10.10 11.92
C CYS A 93 -0.33 11.45 12.11
N ILE A 94 -1.65 11.48 11.89
CA ILE A 94 -2.48 12.67 12.08
C ILE A 94 -2.64 12.98 13.58
N ASP A 95 -2.96 11.97 14.39
CA ASP A 95 -3.16 12.10 15.84
C ASP A 95 -1.88 12.54 16.57
N ALA A 96 -0.72 12.08 16.11
CA ALA A 96 0.58 12.51 16.63
C ALA A 96 0.98 13.92 16.16
N GLY A 97 0.18 14.57 15.31
CA GLY A 97 0.48 15.87 14.71
C GLY A 97 1.63 15.85 13.72
N ALA A 98 2.04 14.66 13.25
CA ALA A 98 3.07 14.52 12.22
C ALA A 98 2.53 14.95 10.85
N PHE A 99 1.27 14.63 10.56
CA PHE A 99 0.55 15.06 9.36
C PHE A 99 -0.45 16.18 9.66
N THR A 100 -0.69 17.04 8.66
CA THR A 100 -1.77 18.04 8.70
C THR A 100 -3.12 17.33 8.81
N PRO A 101 -4.11 17.89 9.55
CA PRO A 101 -5.45 17.29 9.63
C PRO A 101 -6.05 17.04 8.24
N ALA A 102 -6.47 15.80 8.00
CA ALA A 102 -7.07 15.32 6.76
C ALA A 102 -7.99 14.13 7.07
N GLU A 103 -8.77 13.69 6.09
CA GLU A 103 -9.50 12.43 6.20
C GLU A 103 -8.49 11.26 5.99
N PRO A 104 -8.34 10.33 6.96
CA PRO A 104 -7.31 9.30 6.90
C PRO A 104 -7.40 8.37 5.69
N TYR A 105 -8.61 8.03 5.25
CA TYR A 105 -8.81 7.14 4.11
C TYR A 105 -8.37 7.78 2.77
N ASP A 106 -8.62 9.06 2.56
CA ASP A 106 -8.18 9.81 1.39
C ASP A 106 -6.65 9.86 1.30
N VAL A 107 -5.97 9.96 2.44
CA VAL A 107 -4.50 9.90 2.51
C VAL A 107 -4.01 8.46 2.29
N SER A 108 -4.69 7.45 2.82
CA SER A 108 -4.34 6.04 2.57
C SER A 108 -4.49 5.66 1.09
N VAL A 109 -5.51 6.17 0.40
CA VAL A 109 -5.70 6.03 -1.05
C VAL A 109 -4.53 6.64 -1.83
N GLN A 110 -4.06 7.83 -1.44
CA GLN A 110 -2.91 8.48 -2.08
C GLN A 110 -1.62 7.68 -1.91
N LEU A 111 -1.36 7.20 -0.69
CA LEU A 111 -0.21 6.34 -0.38
C LEU A 111 -0.25 5.04 -1.18
N ASN A 112 -1.40 4.36 -1.20
CA ASN A 112 -1.58 3.14 -1.97
C ASN A 112 -1.39 3.39 -3.47
N ALA A 113 -1.94 4.47 -4.04
CA ALA A 113 -1.79 4.80 -5.45
C ALA A 113 -0.31 5.03 -5.83
N MET A 114 0.43 5.76 -5.01
CA MET A 114 1.86 5.98 -5.22
C MET A 114 2.65 4.67 -5.14
N ALA A 115 2.47 3.89 -4.07
CA ALA A 115 3.16 2.61 -3.88
C ALA A 115 2.83 1.62 -5.00
N HIS A 116 1.56 1.54 -5.39
CA HIS A 116 1.10 0.72 -6.50
C HIS A 116 1.77 1.10 -7.83
N GLY A 117 1.83 2.40 -8.13
CA GLY A 117 2.48 2.91 -9.35
C GLY A 117 3.96 2.55 -9.40
N LEU A 118 4.68 2.74 -8.29
CA LEU A 118 6.12 2.42 -8.20
C LEU A 118 6.40 0.93 -8.30
N ALA A 119 5.64 0.09 -7.60
CA ALA A 119 5.78 -1.36 -7.69
C ALA A 119 5.49 -1.86 -9.12
N SER A 120 4.45 -1.33 -9.77
CA SER A 120 4.14 -1.65 -11.17
C SER A 120 5.26 -1.24 -12.12
N LEU A 121 5.91 -0.08 -11.90
CA LEU A 121 7.07 0.36 -12.68
C LEU A 121 8.33 -0.47 -12.40
N GLU A 122 8.56 -0.87 -11.16
CA GLU A 122 9.73 -1.68 -10.78
C GLU A 122 9.63 -3.09 -11.36
N LEU A 123 8.47 -3.72 -11.24
CA LEU A 123 8.24 -5.10 -11.73
C LEU A 123 8.39 -5.24 -13.24
N ARG A 124 8.10 -4.18 -14.01
CA ARG A 124 8.34 -4.14 -15.45
C ARG A 124 9.76 -3.71 -15.85
N GLY A 125 10.66 -3.49 -14.87
CA GLY A 125 12.04 -3.06 -15.10
C GLY A 125 12.17 -1.60 -15.59
N ALA A 126 11.16 -0.75 -15.34
CA ALA A 126 11.16 0.63 -15.82
C ALA A 126 11.87 1.62 -14.86
N LEU A 127 12.37 1.16 -13.72
CA LEU A 127 13.05 2.01 -12.72
C LEU A 127 14.57 1.83 -12.68
N GLY A 128 15.14 1.16 -13.69
CA GLY A 128 16.57 0.87 -13.74
C GLY A 128 16.96 -0.34 -12.88
N ASP A 129 18.19 -0.32 -12.36
CA ASP A 129 18.68 -1.36 -11.45
C ASP A 129 18.04 -1.27 -10.06
N ARG A 130 18.38 -2.21 -9.18
CA ARG A 130 17.80 -2.30 -7.83
C ARG A 130 18.06 -1.06 -6.97
N ALA A 131 19.23 -0.44 -7.12
CA ALA A 131 19.62 0.74 -6.36
C ALA A 131 18.89 1.99 -6.89
N GLU A 132 18.79 2.12 -8.21
CA GLU A 132 18.02 3.17 -8.87
C GLU A 132 16.54 3.10 -8.46
N ALA A 133 15.95 1.90 -8.54
CA ALA A 133 14.58 1.65 -8.11
C ALA A 133 14.37 2.02 -6.62
N ALA A 134 15.28 1.59 -5.73
CA ALA A 134 15.20 1.95 -4.31
C ALA A 134 15.22 3.47 -4.10
N ALA A 135 16.10 4.18 -4.82
CA ALA A 135 16.15 5.63 -4.72
C ALA A 135 14.89 6.32 -5.24
N HIS A 136 14.15 5.74 -6.20
CA HIS A 136 12.85 6.25 -6.62
C HIS A 136 11.78 6.11 -5.53
N TRP A 137 11.75 4.96 -4.85
CA TRP A 137 10.86 4.74 -3.70
C TRP A 137 11.13 5.73 -2.56
N GLU A 138 12.39 5.87 -2.14
CA GLU A 138 12.75 6.80 -1.05
C GLU A 138 12.36 8.24 -1.36
N ARG A 139 12.61 8.70 -2.59
CA ARG A 139 12.24 10.07 -2.99
C ARG A 139 10.73 10.27 -3.01
N ALA A 140 9.98 9.30 -3.52
CA ALA A 140 8.53 9.38 -3.59
C ALA A 140 7.91 9.42 -2.17
N PHE A 141 8.35 8.52 -1.28
CA PHE A 141 7.93 8.55 0.12
C PHE A 141 8.31 9.86 0.80
N ALA A 142 9.55 10.32 0.65
CA ALA A 142 10.00 11.58 1.25
C ALA A 142 9.17 12.78 0.75
N SER A 143 8.88 12.86 -0.55
CA SER A 143 8.02 13.92 -1.12
C SER A 143 6.60 13.87 -0.57
N LEU A 144 5.99 12.68 -0.49
CA LEU A 144 4.62 12.53 -0.01
C LEU A 144 4.52 12.84 1.49
N VAL A 145 5.40 12.29 2.33
CA VAL A 145 5.47 12.58 3.78
C VAL A 145 5.72 14.07 4.02
N SER A 146 6.63 14.70 3.27
CA SER A 146 6.89 16.13 3.40
C SER A 146 5.68 16.98 3.00
N GLY A 147 4.93 16.57 1.97
CA GLY A 147 3.71 17.24 1.53
C GLY A 147 2.56 17.11 2.52
N LEU A 148 2.49 15.99 3.25
CA LEU A 148 1.51 15.73 4.31
C LEU A 148 1.89 16.36 5.65
N GLY A 149 3.18 16.69 5.84
CA GLY A 149 3.72 17.19 7.10
C GLY A 149 2.97 18.41 7.65
N ALA A 150 2.76 18.44 8.96
CA ALA A 150 2.14 19.58 9.62
C ALA A 150 2.95 20.87 9.37
N ARG A 151 2.31 21.89 8.78
CA ARG A 151 2.94 23.21 8.64
C ARG A 151 3.18 23.79 10.03
N ARG A 152 4.43 24.11 10.33
CA ARG A 152 4.81 24.88 11.52
C ARG A 152 4.04 26.21 11.45
N GLN A 153 3.12 26.45 12.38
CA GLN A 153 2.54 27.78 12.54
C GLN A 153 3.62 28.68 13.12
N ASP A 154 4.12 29.63 12.33
CA ASP A 154 5.01 30.67 12.85
C ASP A 154 4.22 31.52 13.86
N PRO A 155 4.72 31.75 15.09
CA PRO A 155 4.01 32.48 16.14
C PRO A 155 3.95 34.00 15.92
N ALA A 156 3.93 34.48 14.67
CA ALA A 156 4.08 35.90 14.34
C ALA A 156 2.90 36.48 13.56
N THR A 157 1.77 36.71 14.25
CA THR A 157 0.83 37.84 14.00
C THR A 157 -0.22 37.93 15.10
N ALA A 158 0.23 38.25 16.31
CA ALA A 158 -0.64 38.87 17.33
C ALA A 158 0.08 40.13 17.83
N ARG A 159 -0.15 41.25 17.13
CA ARG A 159 0.08 42.61 17.62
C ARG A 159 -1.09 43.47 17.19
#